data_AF-B9XM36-F1
#
_entry.id   AF-B9XM36-F1
#
_cell.length_a   1.000
_cell.length_b   1.000
_cell.length_c   1.000
_cell.angle_alpha   90.00
_cell.angle_beta   90.00
_cell.angle_gamma   90.00
#
_symmetry.space_group_name_H-M   'P 1'
#
loop_
_entity.id
_entity.type
_entity.pdbx_description
1 polymer ?
#
loop_
_entity_poly.entity_id
_entity_poly.type
_entity_poly.pdbx_seq_one_letter_code
_entity_poly.pdbx_strand_id
1 'polypeptide(L)' 'MQRAATMGHAPEESKPFMQRLLDGIERVGNKVPHPVVIFVALIALVILLSHIFYLMGTSVTYEGINEKT' A
#
# COMPACT_ATOMS: atom_id res chain seq x y z
N MET A 1 -53.52 -15.36 -19.72
CA MET A 1 -52.64 -14.49 -20.53
C MET A 1 -51.74 -13.69 -19.60
N GLN A 2 -50.47 -14.08 -19.40
CA GLN A 2 -49.42 -13.14 -19.05
C GLN A 2 -48.08 -13.78 -19.39
N ARG A 3 -47.49 -13.33 -20.50
CA ARG A 3 -46.14 -13.72 -20.93
C ARG A 3 -45.15 -13.07 -19.95
N ALA A 4 -44.54 -13.87 -19.07
CA ALA A 4 -43.32 -13.49 -18.39
C ALA A 4 -42.19 -13.54 -19.43
N ALA A 5 -41.97 -12.41 -20.09
CA ALA A 5 -40.87 -12.22 -21.02
C ALA A 5 -39.56 -12.53 -20.30
N THR A 6 -38.90 -13.57 -20.78
CA THR A 6 -37.47 -13.78 -20.66
C THR A 6 -36.73 -12.49 -20.99
N MET A 7 -36.27 -11.75 -19.98
CA MET A 7 -35.28 -10.69 -20.20
C MET A 7 -33.97 -11.39 -20.56
N GLY A 8 -33.66 -11.38 -21.86
CA GLY A 8 -32.38 -11.80 -22.38
C GLY A 8 -31.25 -11.04 -21.71
N HIS A 9 -30.21 -11.78 -21.35
CA HIS A 9 -28.94 -11.23 -20.90
C HIS A 9 -28.35 -10.41 -22.05
N ALA A 10 -28.52 -9.08 -22.00
CA ALA A 10 -27.83 -8.17 -22.90
C ALA A 10 -26.31 -8.37 -22.71
N PRO A 11 -25.50 -8.31 -23.79
CA PRO A 11 -24.06 -8.49 -23.67
C PRO A 11 -23.49 -7.44 -22.73
N GLU A 12 -22.76 -7.87 -21.70
CA GLU A 12 -22.09 -6.99 -20.75
C GLU A 12 -21.08 -6.15 -21.53
N GLU A 13 -21.36 -4.85 -21.64
CA GLU A 13 -20.48 -3.91 -22.34
C GLU A 13 -19.18 -3.81 -21.55
N SER A 14 -18.05 -4.12 -22.20
CA SER A 14 -16.76 -4.18 -21.53
C SER A 14 -16.40 -2.80 -20.97
N LYS A 15 -16.27 -2.72 -19.64
CA LYS A 15 -15.93 -1.46 -18.95
C LYS A 15 -14.69 -0.81 -19.59
N PRO A 16 -14.74 0.51 -19.90
CA PRO A 16 -13.60 1.25 -20.41
C PRO A 16 -12.36 1.07 -19.53
N PHE A 17 -11.18 1.01 -20.14
CA PHE A 17 -9.90 0.84 -19.44
C PHE A 17 -9.71 1.81 -18.26
N MET A 18 -10.12 3.07 -18.45
CA MET A 18 -10.02 4.10 -17.41
C MET A 18 -10.87 3.78 -16.18
N GLN A 19 -12.07 3.21 -16.35
CA GLN A 19 -12.92 2.82 -15.22
C GLN A 19 -12.28 1.69 -14.42
N ARG A 20 -11.68 0.70 -15.10
CA ARG A 20 -10.92 -0.38 -14.44
C ARG A 20 -9.72 0.14 -13.65
N LEU A 21 -9.04 1.16 -14.15
CA LEU A 21 -7.91 1.81 -13.46
C LEU A 21 -8.39 2.56 -12.20
N LEU A 22 -9.45 3.35 -12.32
CA LEU A 22 -10.08 4.08 -11.21
C LEU A 22 -10.56 3.12 -10.11
N ASP A 23 -11.24 2.02 -10.49
CA ASP A 23 -11.66 0.96 -9.57
C ASP A 23 -10.45 0.38 -8.79
N GLY A 24 -9.31 0.25 -9.47
CA GLY A 24 -8.06 -0.19 -8.85
C GLY A 24 -7.52 0.82 -7.83
N ILE A 25 -7.47 2.10 -8.19
CA ILE A 25 -7.00 3.18 -7.32
C ILE A 25 -7.88 3.32 -6.09
N GLU A 26 -9.21 3.33 -6.26
CA GLU A 26 -10.17 3.41 -5.16
C GLU A 26 -9.98 2.23 -4.19
N ARG A 27 -9.85 1.02 -4.73
CA ARG A 27 -9.63 -0.19 -3.93
C ARG A 27 -8.32 -0.15 -3.15
N VAL A 28 -7.26 0.43 -3.71
CA VAL A 28 -5.98 0.60 -3.01
C VAL A 28 -6.09 1.71 -1.96
N GLY A 29 -6.68 2.85 -2.30
CA GLY A 29 -6.86 3.98 -1.40
C GLY A 29 -7.69 3.63 -0.16
N ASN A 30 -8.76 2.86 -0.31
CA ASN A 30 -9.61 2.45 0.81
C ASN A 30 -8.99 1.34 1.69
N LYS A 31 -7.88 0.75 1.25
CA LYS A 31 -7.14 -0.28 2.00
C LYS A 31 -5.96 0.28 2.79
N VAL A 32 -5.70 1.59 2.71
CA VAL A 32 -4.62 2.20 3.46
C VAL A 32 -4.96 2.12 4.95
N PRO A 33 -4.20 1.37 5.76
CA PRO A 33 -4.46 1.29 7.19
C PRO A 33 -4.24 2.66 7.82
N HIS A 34 -4.98 2.96 8.89
CA HIS A 34 -4.93 4.25 9.58
C HIS A 34 -3.47 4.68 9.83
N PRO A 35 -3.09 5.95 9.62
CA PRO A 35 -1.68 6.39 9.65
C PRO A 35 -0.90 5.94 10.90
N VAL A 36 -1.56 5.96 12.06
CA VAL A 36 -0.98 5.49 13.34
C VAL A 36 -0.54 4.02 13.27
N VAL A 37 -1.30 3.14 12.63
CA VAL A 37 -0.96 1.72 12.47
C VAL A 37 0.30 1.56 11.64
N ILE A 38 0.45 2.35 10.57
CA ILE A 38 1.65 2.35 9.73
C ILE A 38 2.86 2.76 10.56
N PHE A 39 2.77 3.84 11.34
CA PHE A 39 3.87 4.27 12.21
C PHE A 39 4.25 3.21 13.25
N VAL A 40 3.28 2.59 13.91
CA VAL A 40 3.54 1.51 14.88
C VAL A 40 4.23 0.32 14.21
N ALA A 41 3.76 -0.08 13.02
CA ALA A 41 4.39 -1.15 12.26
C ALA A 41 5.84 -0.81 11.86
N LEU A 42 6.09 0.43 11.42
CA LEU A 42 7.43 0.90 11.08
C LEU A 42 8.35 0.95 12.31
N ILE A 43 7.85 1.40 13.46
CA ILE A 43 8.62 1.40 14.72
C ILE A 43 9.00 -0.03 15.10
N ALA A 44 8.04 -0.96 15.08
CA ALA A 44 8.30 -2.37 15.39
C ALA A 44 9.33 -2.98 14.43
N LEU A 45 9.22 -2.68 13.14
CA LEU A 45 10.19 -3.09 12.13
C LEU A 45 11.58 -2.53 12.42
N VAL A 46 11.69 -1.24 12.73
CA VAL A 46 12.97 -0.59 13.05
C VAL A 46 13.59 -1.23 14.29
N ILE A 47 12.82 -1.47 15.36
CA ILE A 47 13.32 -2.15 16.57
C ILE A 47 13.90 -3.53 16.24
N LEU A 48 13.17 -4.33 15.46
CA LEU A 48 13.62 -5.65 15.02
C LEU A 48 14.91 -5.58 14.22
N LEU A 49 14.96 -4.69 13.22
CA LEU A 49 16.15 -4.50 12.38
C LEU A 49 17.35 -4.01 13.20
N SER A 50 17.14 -3.05 14.12
CA SER A 50 18.18 -2.57 15.03
C SER A 50 18.74 -3.69 15.89
N HIS A 51 17.90 -4.59 16.39
CA HIS A 51 18.36 -5.73 17.19
C HIS A 51 19.17 -6.72 16.35
N ILE A 52 18.74 -7.01 15.13
CA ILE A 52 19.48 -7.87 14.20
C ILE A 52 20.85 -7.26 13.89
N PHE A 53 20.91 -5.96 13.56
CA PHE A 53 22.17 -5.28 13.28
C PHE A 53 23.09 -5.19 14.50
N TYR A 54 22.53 -5.06 15.71
CA TYR A 54 23.29 -5.15 16.95
C TYR A 54 23.96 -6.52 17.10
N LEU A 55 23.22 -7.61 16.87
CA LEU A 55 23.78 -8.97 16.93
C LEU A 55 24.84 -9.22 15.85
N MET A 56 24.70 -8.57 14.69
CA MET A 56 25.68 -8.63 13.60
C MET A 56 26.92 -7.74 13.83
N GLY A 57 26.94 -6.92 14.88
CA GLY A 57 28.05 -6.01 15.17
C GLY A 57 28.20 -4.88 14.17
N THR A 58 27.12 -4.49 13.46
CA THR A 58 27.16 -3.46 12.43
C THR A 58 27.52 -2.10 13.02
N SER A 59 28.54 -1.43 12.48
CA SER A 59 28.97 -0.10 12.88
C SER A 59 29.11 0.84 11.68
N VAL A 60 28.86 2.13 11.89
CA VAL A 60 29.02 3.17 10.86
C VAL A 60 29.94 4.26 11.39
N THR A 61 30.96 4.63 10.60
CA THR A 61 31.80 5.80 10.88
C THR A 61 31.09 7.05 10.37
N TYR A 62 30.94 8.05 11.22
CA TYR A 62 30.38 9.35 10.85
C TYR A 62 31.52 10.34 10.56
N GLU A 63 31.61 10.84 9.33
CA GLU A 63 32.39 12.03 8.99
C GLU A 63 31.44 13.23 8.90
N GLY A 64 31.51 14.11 9.90
CA GLY A 64 30.83 15.40 9.87
C GLY A 64 31.72 16.47 9.23
N ILE A 65 31.13 17.33 8.40
CA ILE A 65 31.83 18.53 7.91
C ILE A 65 32.03 19.48 9.10
N ASN A 66 33.28 19.81 9.40
CA ASN A 66 33.59 20.86 10.37
C ASN A 66 33.27 22.22 9.75
N GLU A 67 32.13 22.82 10.09
CA GLU A 67 31.71 24.14 9.60
C GLU A 67 32.67 25.30 9.98
N LYS A 68 33.66 25.02 10.84
CA LYS A 68 34.61 26.02 11.38
C LYS A 68 35.97 26.04 10.67
N THR A 69 36.14 25.43 9.50
CA THR A 69 37.38 25.56 8.71
C THR A 69 37.08 25.60 7.22
#